data_AF-A0AAN5DFD6-F1
#
_entry.id   AF-A0AAN5DFD6-F1
#
_cell.length_a   1.000
_cell.length_b   1.000
_cell.length_c   1.000
_cell.angle_alpha   90.00
_cell.angle_beta   90.00
_cell.angle_gamma   90.00
#
_symmetry.space_group_name_H-M   'P 1'
#
loop_
_entity.id
_entity.type
_entity.pdbx_description
1 polymer ?
#
loop_
_entity_poly.entity_id
_entity_poly.type
_entity_poly.pdbx_seq_one_letter_code
_entity_poly.pdbx_strand_id
1 'polypeptide(L)'
;FMALYATCAACARIVIVGHQVFGPTEHVNVWYLIITSIFREYFKVYITGIAMVLAFDRWIATFAWSWYERRGQSTIFVLVCQEIVE
;
A
#
# COMPACT_ATOMS: atom_id res chain seq x y z
N PHE A 1 -10.43 7.07 -0.10
CA PHE A 1 -9.98 5.76 0.43
C PHE A 1 -8.60 5.82 1.06
N MET A 2 -7.59 6.41 0.40
CA MET A 2 -6.22 6.51 0.94
C MET A 2 -6.12 7.11 2.36
N ALA A 3 -6.83 8.21 2.62
CA ALA A 3 -6.84 8.85 3.94
C ALA A 3 -7.45 7.95 5.05
N LEU A 4 -8.44 7.12 4.71
CA LEU A 4 -9.06 6.18 5.64
C LEU A 4 -8.10 5.04 6.01
N TYR A 5 -7.41 4.47 5.03
CA TYR A 5 -6.41 3.42 5.29
C TYR A 5 -5.22 3.95 6.10
N ALA A 6 -4.79 5.19 5.82
CA ALA A 6 -3.71 5.83 6.55
C ALA A 6 -4.08 6.08 8.02
N THR A 7 -5.29 6.57 8.31
CA THR A 7 -5.74 6.79 9.70
C THR A 7 -5.91 5.49 10.45
N CYS A 8 -6.51 4.46 9.85
CA CYS A 8 -6.62 3.13 10.47
C CYS A 8 -5.25 2.50 10.76
N ALA A 9 -4.27 2.64 9.86
CA ALA A 9 -2.91 2.14 10.06
C ALA A 9 -2.15 2.90 11.16
N ALA A 10 -2.35 4.22 11.26
CA ALA A 10 -1.78 5.03 12.33
C ALA A 10 -2.35 4.62 13.70
N CYS A 11 -3.67 4.44 13.81
CA CYS A 11 -4.31 3.93 15.02
C CYS A 11 -3.82 2.53 15.39
N ALA A 12 -3.69 1.62 14.41
CA ALA A 12 -3.15 0.27 14.65
C ALA A 12 -1.72 0.30 15.21
N ARG A 13 -0.85 1.20 14.73
CA ARG A 13 0.49 1.40 15.31
C ARG A 13 0.44 1.90 16.75
N ILE A 14 -0.43 2.87 17.06
CA ILE A 14 -0.56 3.40 18.42
C ILE A 14 -1.01 2.30 19.38
N VAL A 15 -1.95 1.44 18.97
CA VAL A 15 -2.44 0.31 19.78
C VAL A 15 -1.34 -0.73 20.01
N ILE A 16 -0.54 -1.07 18.98
CA ILE A 16 0.57 -2.03 19.12
C ILE A 16 1.64 -1.47 20.06
N VAL A 17 2.05 -0.21 19.88
CA VAL A 17 3.06 0.43 20.74
C VAL A 17 2.55 0.57 22.18
N GLY A 18 1.28 0.98 22.36
CA GLY A 18 0.66 1.05 23.69
C GLY A 18 0.62 -0.30 24.38
N HIS A 19 0.31 -1.38 23.65
CA HIS A 19 0.36 -2.73 24.21
C HIS A 19 1.79 -3.19 24.52
N GLN A 20 2.80 -2.81 23.73
CA GLN A 20 4.19 -3.13 24.03
C GLN A 20 4.73 -2.41 25.28
N VAL A 21 4.23 -1.21 25.57
CA VAL A 21 4.68 -0.41 26.73
C VAL A 21 3.95 -0.78 28.02
N PHE A 22 2.65 -1.08 27.95
CA PHE A 22 1.78 -1.28 29.13
C PHE A 22 1.20 -2.69 29.24
N GLY A 23 1.48 -3.59 28.30
CA GLY A 23 0.87 -4.92 28.24
C GLY A 23 1.42 -5.91 29.28
N PRO A 24 0.56 -6.78 29.86
CA PRO A 24 0.99 -7.84 30.76
C PRO A 24 1.86 -8.87 30.02
N THR A 25 2.87 -9.41 30.72
CA THR A 25 3.83 -10.41 30.19
C THR A 25 3.25 -11.82 30.02
N GLU A 26 2.03 -12.07 30.50
CA GLU A 26 1.38 -13.37 30.37
C GLU A 26 0.62 -13.51 29.04
N HIS A 27 0.73 -14.69 28.43
CA HIS A 27 0.15 -15.07 27.14
C HIS A 27 -1.39 -15.09 27.15
N VAL A 28 -2.01 -13.93 27.21
CA VAL A 28 -3.44 -13.77 26.93
C VAL A 28 -3.62 -13.73 25.41
N ASN A 29 -4.58 -14.47 24.88
CA ASN A 29 -4.85 -14.50 23.44
C ASN A 29 -5.50 -13.18 23.01
N VAL A 30 -4.69 -12.24 22.54
CA VAL A 30 -5.10 -10.85 22.31
C VAL A 30 -5.61 -10.67 20.88
N TRP A 31 -6.88 -11.02 20.64
CA TRP A 31 -7.55 -10.91 19.34
C TRP A 31 -7.43 -9.52 18.69
N TYR A 32 -7.34 -8.43 19.46
CA TYR A 32 -7.16 -7.09 18.92
C TYR A 32 -5.78 -6.88 18.26
N LEU A 33 -4.75 -7.61 18.69
CA LEU A 33 -3.42 -7.57 18.05
C LEU A 33 -3.43 -8.22 16.68
N ILE A 34 -4.21 -9.29 16.52
CA ILE A 34 -4.38 -9.97 15.23
C ILE A 34 -5.02 -8.99 14.24
N ILE A 35 -6.12 -8.34 14.64
CA ILE A 35 -6.82 -7.36 13.80
C ILE A 35 -5.89 -6.19 13.43
N THR A 36 -5.19 -5.60 14.41
CA THR A 36 -4.27 -4.48 14.14
C THR A 36 -3.09 -4.88 13.26
N SER A 37 -2.59 -6.12 13.37
CA SER A 37 -1.55 -6.63 12.48
C SER A 37 -2.02 -6.81 11.03
N ILE A 38 -3.28 -7.22 10.82
CA ILE A 38 -3.90 -7.33 9.50
C ILE A 38 -4.01 -5.93 8.85
N PHE A 39 -4.54 -4.94 9.57
CA PHE A 39 -4.62 -3.56 9.07
C PHE A 39 -3.25 -2.98 8.71
N ARG A 40 -2.23 -3.29 9.50
CA ARG A 40 -0.85 -2.88 9.23
C ARG A 40 -0.32 -3.51 7.95
N GLU A 41 -0.60 -4.79 7.71
CA GLU A 41 -0.13 -5.49 6.51
C GLU A 41 -0.83 -5.00 5.25
N TYR A 42 -2.15 -4.79 5.30
CA TYR A 42 -2.92 -4.18 4.22
C TYR A 42 -2.36 -2.81 3.81
N PHE A 43 -2.03 -1.97 4.78
CA PHE A 43 -1.45 -0.66 4.50
C PHE A 43 -0.07 -0.76 3.81
N LYS A 44 0.77 -1.72 4.22
CA LYS A 44 2.05 -1.94 3.54
C LYS A 44 1.83 -2.37 2.10
N VAL A 45 0.98 -3.37 1.88
CA VAL A 45 0.68 -3.90 0.54
C VAL A 45 0.20 -2.78 -0.38
N TYR A 46 -0.71 -1.93 0.11
CA TYR A 46 -1.21 -0.76 -0.61
C TYR A 46 -0.09 0.21 -1.01
N ILE A 47 0.76 0.64 -0.06
CA ILE A 47 1.87 1.57 -0.36
C ILE A 47 2.90 0.94 -1.32
N THR A 48 3.22 -0.35 -1.14
CA THR A 48 4.15 -1.05 -2.04
C THR A 48 3.56 -1.23 -3.43
N GLY A 49 2.23 -1.42 -3.55
CA GLY A 49 1.54 -1.49 -4.82
C GLY A 49 1.67 -0.20 -5.62
N ILE A 50 1.36 0.94 -4.99
CA ILE A 50 1.53 2.28 -5.62
C ILE A 50 2.98 2.50 -6.04
N ALA A 51 3.94 2.20 -5.16
CA ALA A 51 5.36 2.36 -5.48
C ALA A 51 5.80 1.46 -6.66
N MET A 52 5.29 0.23 -6.72
CA MET A 52 5.54 -0.69 -7.82
C MET A 52 4.96 -0.18 -9.13
N VAL A 53 3.72 0.32 -9.12
CA VAL A 53 3.05 0.89 -10.30
C VAL A 53 3.84 2.09 -10.86
N LEU A 54 4.28 3.01 -9.98
CA LEU A 54 5.12 4.14 -10.37
C LEU A 54 6.49 3.69 -10.90
N ALA A 55 7.11 2.71 -10.26
CA ALA A 55 8.38 2.16 -10.72
C ALA A 55 8.24 1.51 -12.11
N PHE A 56 7.12 0.82 -12.35
CA PHE A 56 6.83 0.17 -13.63
C PHE A 56 6.58 1.19 -14.74
N ASP A 57 5.84 2.26 -14.45
CA ASP A 57 5.64 3.38 -15.37
C ASP A 57 6.99 3.99 -15.79
N ARG A 58 7.86 4.26 -14.81
CA ARG A 58 9.21 4.81 -15.05
C ARG A 58 10.10 3.83 -15.82
N TRP A 59 10.00 2.54 -15.54
CA TRP A 59 10.73 1.51 -16.27
C TRP A 59 10.32 1.49 -17.75
N ILE A 60 9.02 1.45 -18.02
CA ILE A 60 8.49 1.48 -19.39
C ILE A 60 8.93 2.75 -20.10
N ALA A 61 8.84 3.91 -19.46
CA ALA A 61 9.29 5.17 -20.04
C ALA A 61 10.77 5.16 -20.41
N THR A 62 11.62 4.47 -19.63
CA THR A 62 13.07 4.37 -19.90
C THR A 62 13.38 3.54 -21.14
N PHE A 63 12.65 2.43 -21.36
CA PHE A 63 12.88 1.54 -22.52
C PHE A 63 12.07 1.92 -23.77
N ALA A 64 10.92 2.55 -23.58
CA ALA A 64 9.95 2.86 -24.62
C ALA A 64 9.65 4.37 -24.68
N TRP A 65 10.68 5.21 -24.54
CA TRP A 65 10.56 6.67 -24.56
C TRP A 65 9.88 7.19 -25.85
N SER A 66 10.28 6.65 -27.00
CA SER A 66 9.69 7.01 -28.31
C SER A 66 8.23 6.60 -28.46
N TRP A 67 7.78 5.58 -27.72
CA TRP A 67 6.39 5.16 -27.63
C TRP A 67 5.59 6.09 -26.72
N TYR A 68 6.19 6.54 -25.62
CA TYR A 68 5.61 7.53 -24.70
C TYR A 68 5.38 8.89 -25.38
N GLU A 69 6.35 9.32 -26.18
CA GLU A 69 6.34 10.62 -26.88
C GLU A 69 5.28 10.68 -28.00
N ARG A 70 4.90 9.53 -28.56
CA ARG A 70 3.92 9.44 -29.65
C ARG A 70 2.45 9.54 -29.21
N ARG A 71 2.14 9.67 -27.90
CA ARG A 71 0.76 9.78 -27.36
C ARG A 71 -0.27 8.85 -28.04
N GLY A 72 0.13 7.62 -28.33
CA GLY A 72 -0.72 6.65 -29.04
C GLY A 72 -1.83 6.05 -28.15
N GLN A 73 -2.82 5.41 -28.76
CA GLN A 73 -3.93 4.72 -28.04
C GLN A 73 -3.45 3.68 -27.01
N SER A 74 -2.23 3.16 -27.18
CA SER A 74 -1.58 2.24 -26.26
C SER A 74 -1.22 2.85 -24.89
N THR A 75 -1.01 4.16 -24.79
CA THR A 75 -0.76 4.83 -23.50
C THR A 75 -2.03 4.86 -22.64
N ILE A 76 -3.20 4.99 -23.28
CA ILE A 76 -4.50 4.91 -22.61
C ILE A 76 -4.74 3.50 -22.06
N PHE A 77 -4.35 2.46 -22.81
CA PHE A 77 -4.45 1.08 -22.34
C PHE A 77 -3.61 0.83 -21.07
N VAL A 78 -2.37 1.33 -21.03
CA VAL A 78 -1.51 1.18 -19.84
C VAL A 78 -2.07 1.95 -18.64
N LEU A 79 -2.62 3.15 -18.85
CA LEU A 79 -3.31 3.91 -17.79
C LEU A 79 -4.54 3.18 -17.25
N VAL A 80 -5.35 2.58 -18.14
CA VAL A 80 -6.52 1.78 -17.72
C VAL A 80 -6.08 0.53 -16.97
N CYS A 81 -5.01 -0.15 -17.39
CA CYS A 81 -4.46 -1.28 -16.65
C CYS A 81 -3.91 -0.87 -15.27
N GLN A 82 -3.32 0.32 -15.13
CA GLN A 82 -2.88 0.83 -13.82
C GLN A 82 -4.05 1.10 -12.88
N GLU A 83 -5.11 1.73 -13.37
CA GLU A 83 -6.33 1.99 -12.58
C GLU A 83 -7.09 0.71 -12.17
N ILE A 84 -6.94 -0.39 -12.90
CA ILE A 84 -7.54 -1.69 -12.49
C ILE A 84 -6.74 -2.35 -11.36
N VAL A 85 -5.46 -2.00 -11.21
CA VAL A 85 -4.56 -2.57 -10.21
C VAL A 85 -4.60 -1.79 -8.88
N GLU A 86 -4.96 -0.50 -8.91
CA GLU A 86 -5.23 0.32 -7.71
C GLU A 86 -6.62 0.09 -7.10
#